data_AF-A0A960XVS0-F1
#
_entry.id   AF-A0A960XVS0-F1
#
_cell.length_a   1.000
_cell.length_b   1.000
_cell.length_c   1.000
_cell.angle_alpha   90.00
_cell.angle_beta   90.00
_cell.angle_gamma   90.00
#
_symmetry.space_group_name_H-M   'P 1'
#
loop_
_entity.id
_entity.type
_entity.pdbx_description
1 polymer ?
#
loop_
_entity_poly.entity_id
_entity_poly.type
_entity_poly.pdbx_seq_one_letter_code
_entity_poly.pdbx_strand_id
1 'polypeptide(L)'
;QSVAKHPRDYSKNGDVGHAWIYVQGYMDGELVALEGGHSGEVDPKQVTYLDGVVNGALYGSVDPSKPTWEQKNFGSNPIAYLWEERTDGFFQIGSGGHWPTLAARVDLTDEEFRDVVDWLQDGYDFERYSFMDHHCCHFIIEAAQRVGLRLDASQRMVFDQDLRVGGVELRLWEDAYYSEAILASPDALERCLEQEIELGELEDAMDWYVSKHRKEKESPTVWLKALPQRVARWWALR
;
A
#
# COMPACT_ATOMS: atom_id res chain seq x y z
N GLN A 1 -11.58 22.50 -0.50
CA GLN A 1 -10.45 22.32 0.44
C GLN A 1 -10.57 20.88 0.96
N SER A 2 -9.57 20.01 1.01
CA SER A 2 -8.12 20.14 1.01
C SER A 2 -7.50 19.01 0.18
N VAL A 3 -6.52 19.33 -0.68
CA VAL A 3 -5.50 18.34 -1.06
C VAL A 3 -4.77 18.01 0.23
N ALA A 4 -4.85 16.76 0.69
CA ALA A 4 -4.18 16.32 1.90
C ALA A 4 -2.70 16.71 1.81
N LYS A 5 -2.24 17.48 2.80
CA LYS A 5 -0.83 17.81 2.94
C LYS A 5 -0.21 16.68 3.75
N HIS A 6 0.95 16.20 3.33
CA HIS A 6 1.67 15.18 4.06
C HIS A 6 1.90 15.66 5.52
N PRO A 7 1.50 14.87 6.53
CA PRO A 7 1.36 15.35 7.92
C PRO A 7 2.70 15.75 8.56
N ARG A 8 3.83 15.27 8.03
CA ARG A 8 5.16 15.52 8.58
C ARG A 8 5.85 16.75 8.01
N ASP A 9 5.66 17.06 6.72
CA ASP A 9 6.40 18.13 6.04
C ASP A 9 5.48 19.14 5.33
N TYR A 10 4.16 18.95 5.42
CA TYR A 10 3.12 19.76 4.79
C TYR A 10 3.24 19.85 3.27
N SER A 11 4.04 18.97 2.68
CA SER A 11 4.20 18.90 1.24
C SER A 11 2.90 18.41 0.60
N LYS A 12 2.68 18.82 -0.65
CA LYS A 12 1.54 18.35 -1.46
C LYS A 12 2.03 17.28 -2.44
N ASN A 13 3.10 16.59 -2.10
CA ASN A 13 3.83 15.73 -3.03
C ASN A 13 3.06 14.44 -3.36
N GLY A 14 1.92 14.21 -2.71
CA GLY A 14 1.17 12.98 -2.89
C GLY A 14 1.85 11.78 -2.24
N ASP A 15 2.82 12.01 -1.34
CA ASP A 15 3.35 10.99 -0.43
C ASP A 15 2.19 10.55 0.48
N VAL A 16 1.42 9.58 -0.01
CA VAL A 16 0.37 8.90 0.74
C VAL A 16 1.04 8.01 1.80
N GLY A 17 0.36 7.77 2.91
CA GLY A 17 0.88 6.86 3.93
C GLY A 17 1.20 5.49 3.32
N HIS A 18 2.31 4.90 3.75
CA HIS A 18 2.74 3.58 3.31
C HIS A 18 2.83 2.67 4.53
N ALA A 19 2.56 1.39 4.33
CA ALA A 19 2.62 0.39 5.38
C ALA A 19 3.38 -0.84 4.88
N TRP A 20 4.23 -1.39 5.73
CA TRP A 20 5.09 -2.53 5.42
C TRP A 20 5.21 -3.43 6.65
N ILE A 21 5.60 -4.68 6.43
CA ILE A 21 5.92 -5.62 7.52
C ILE A 21 7.42 -5.76 7.69
N TYR A 22 7.80 -6.20 8.88
CA TYR A 22 9.09 -6.80 9.16
C TYR A 22 8.84 -8.17 9.80
N VAL A 23 9.30 -9.25 9.15
CA VAL A 23 9.18 -10.62 9.65
C VAL A 23 10.57 -11.23 9.81
N GLN A 24 10.82 -11.88 10.95
CA GLN A 24 12.11 -12.50 11.24
C GLN A 24 11.94 -13.77 12.07
N GLY A 25 12.68 -14.82 11.71
CA GLY A 25 12.62 -16.13 12.33
C GLY A 25 13.69 -17.06 11.79
N TYR A 26 13.70 -18.32 12.24
CA TYR A 26 14.62 -19.34 11.73
C TYR A 26 13.89 -20.33 10.83
N MET A 27 14.47 -20.62 9.66
CA MET A 27 13.98 -21.64 8.73
C MET A 27 15.15 -22.53 8.35
N ASP A 28 15.00 -23.86 8.56
CA ASP A 28 16.05 -24.85 8.33
C ASP A 28 17.41 -24.51 8.99
N GLY A 29 17.36 -23.87 10.16
CA GLY A 29 18.55 -23.45 10.92
C GLY A 29 19.23 -22.18 10.40
N GLU A 30 18.74 -21.57 9.33
CA GLU A 30 19.18 -20.26 8.85
C GLU A 30 18.28 -19.14 9.37
N LEU A 31 18.87 -18.00 9.72
CA LEU A 31 18.11 -16.80 10.07
C LEU A 31 17.51 -16.20 8.80
N VAL A 32 16.19 -16.05 8.78
CA VAL A 32 15.44 -15.39 7.73
C VAL A 32 14.88 -14.09 8.29
N ALA A 33 15.11 -13.00 7.57
CA ALA A 33 14.57 -11.68 7.87
C ALA A 33 14.10 -11.05 6.55
N LEU A 34 12.86 -10.56 6.55
CA LEU A 34 12.25 -9.93 5.40
C LEU A 34 11.53 -8.65 5.85
N GLU A 35 11.82 -7.56 5.16
CA GLU A 35 11.13 -6.29 5.33
C GLU A 35 10.59 -5.86 3.98
N GLY A 36 9.34 -5.41 3.95
CA GLY A 36 8.77 -4.81 2.76
C GLY A 36 7.26 -4.72 2.78
N GLY A 37 6.72 -4.06 1.77
CA GLY A 37 5.30 -3.78 1.62
C GLY A 37 4.84 -3.99 0.20
N HIS A 38 3.52 -4.06 0.02
CA HIS A 38 2.93 -4.05 -1.31
C HIS A 38 2.87 -2.61 -1.83
N SER A 39 3.51 -2.35 -2.96
CA SER A 39 3.49 -1.06 -3.66
C SER A 39 2.96 -1.22 -5.09
N GLY A 40 2.53 -0.13 -5.69
CA GLY A 40 2.09 -0.07 -7.09
C GLY A 40 2.38 1.30 -7.69
N GLU A 41 1.59 1.69 -8.69
CA GLU A 41 1.64 3.02 -9.34
C GLU A 41 2.95 3.35 -10.07
N VAL A 42 3.62 2.32 -10.61
CA VAL A 42 4.89 2.46 -11.33
C VAL A 42 4.74 2.79 -12.81
N ASP A 43 3.51 3.07 -13.29
CA ASP A 43 3.32 3.62 -14.64
C ASP A 43 4.25 4.85 -14.82
N PRO A 44 5.02 4.95 -15.92
CA PRO A 44 5.97 6.04 -16.18
C PRO A 44 5.42 7.46 -15.95
N LYS A 45 4.09 7.63 -15.93
CA LYS A 45 3.42 8.91 -15.69
C LYS A 45 2.98 9.14 -14.24
N GLN A 46 3.04 8.13 -13.36
CA GLN A 46 2.62 8.19 -11.97
C GLN A 46 1.31 8.95 -11.80
N VAL A 47 0.27 8.53 -12.53
CA VAL A 47 -1.01 9.23 -12.51
C VAL A 47 -1.58 9.14 -11.10
N THR A 48 -1.44 10.24 -10.36
CA THR A 48 -1.92 10.34 -8.98
C THR A 48 -3.44 10.17 -8.93
N TYR A 49 -3.98 9.88 -7.76
CA TYR A 49 -5.44 9.87 -7.52
C TYR A 49 -6.15 11.03 -8.22
N LEU A 50 -5.67 12.25 -7.98
CA LEU A 50 -6.33 13.46 -8.46
C LEU A 50 -6.19 13.60 -9.97
N ASP A 51 -5.01 13.30 -10.50
CA ASP A 51 -4.77 13.36 -11.94
C ASP A 51 -5.61 12.33 -12.69
N GLY A 52 -5.80 11.13 -12.14
CA GLY A 52 -6.63 10.10 -12.77
C GLY A 52 -8.09 10.51 -12.87
N VAL A 53 -8.65 11.02 -11.77
CA VAL A 53 -10.04 11.51 -11.74
C VAL A 53 -10.22 12.74 -12.64
N VAL A 54 -9.30 13.71 -12.58
CA VAL A 54 -9.37 14.92 -13.42
C VAL A 54 -9.20 14.58 -14.90
N ASN A 55 -8.26 13.72 -15.26
CA ASN A 55 -8.06 13.28 -16.64
C ASN A 55 -9.27 12.51 -17.15
N GLY A 56 -9.83 11.61 -16.33
CA GLY A 56 -11.08 10.92 -16.62
C GLY A 56 -12.22 11.90 -16.91
N ALA A 57 -12.36 12.96 -16.10
CA ALA A 57 -13.42 13.96 -16.25
C ALA A 57 -13.24 14.87 -17.47
N LEU A 58 -12.01 15.27 -17.77
CA LEU A 58 -11.72 16.21 -18.85
C LEU A 58 -11.54 15.53 -20.21
N TYR A 59 -11.00 14.32 -20.24
CA TYR A 59 -10.57 13.64 -21.46
C TYR A 59 -11.25 12.28 -21.68
N GLY A 60 -12.05 11.80 -20.72
CA GLY A 60 -12.68 10.47 -20.78
C GLY A 60 -11.69 9.31 -20.54
N SER A 61 -10.44 9.60 -20.18
CA SER A 61 -9.37 8.62 -19.96
C SER A 61 -8.40 9.13 -18.88
N VAL A 62 -7.92 8.23 -18.03
CA VAL A 62 -6.89 8.50 -17.00
C VAL A 62 -5.55 8.86 -17.63
N ASP A 63 -5.26 8.33 -18.82
CA ASP A 63 -4.09 8.68 -19.62
C ASP A 63 -4.51 9.31 -20.96
N PRO A 64 -4.55 10.65 -21.06
CA PRO A 64 -4.96 11.34 -22.28
C PRO A 64 -3.94 11.22 -23.42
N SER A 65 -2.74 10.69 -23.16
CA SER A 65 -1.67 10.57 -24.16
C SER A 65 -1.64 9.21 -24.86
N LYS A 66 -2.38 8.21 -24.40
CA LYS A 66 -2.46 6.88 -25.05
C LYS A 66 -3.37 6.93 -26.29
N PRO A 67 -3.14 6.07 -27.30
CA PRO A 67 -4.08 5.92 -28.41
C PRO A 67 -5.39 5.30 -27.90
N THR A 68 -6.52 5.68 -28.51
CA THR A 68 -7.88 5.39 -28.00
C THR A 68 -8.19 3.91 -27.80
N TRP A 69 -7.50 3.01 -28.52
CA TRP A 69 -7.69 1.56 -28.41
C TRP A 69 -6.99 0.93 -27.19
N GLU A 70 -6.04 1.63 -26.56
CA GLU A 70 -5.39 1.23 -25.30
C GLU A 70 -6.06 1.88 -24.08
N GLN A 71 -6.94 2.85 -24.29
CA GLN A 71 -7.55 3.64 -23.22
C GLN A 71 -8.79 2.94 -22.67
N LYS A 72 -8.87 2.84 -21.34
CA LYS A 72 -10.14 2.61 -20.65
C LYS A 72 -10.94 3.91 -20.66
N ASN A 73 -12.13 3.85 -21.22
CA ASN A 73 -13.03 4.99 -21.27
C ASN A 73 -13.87 5.02 -20.00
N PHE A 74 -13.64 5.99 -19.12
CA PHE A 74 -14.39 6.15 -17.87
C PHE A 74 -15.72 6.88 -18.08
N GLY A 75 -15.98 7.39 -19.29
CA GLY A 75 -17.27 7.94 -19.71
C GLY A 75 -17.79 8.99 -18.74
N SER A 76 -19.01 8.78 -18.26
CA SER A 76 -19.68 9.67 -17.29
C SER A 76 -19.33 9.39 -15.82
N ASN A 77 -18.45 8.43 -15.53
CA ASN A 77 -17.97 8.11 -14.19
C ASN A 77 -16.44 8.17 -14.08
N PRO A 78 -15.82 9.36 -14.17
CA PRO A 78 -14.37 9.52 -14.01
C PRO A 78 -13.76 8.86 -12.79
N ILE A 79 -14.48 8.84 -11.66
CA ILE A 79 -13.99 8.26 -10.41
C ILE A 79 -13.95 6.72 -10.44
N ALA A 80 -14.60 6.06 -11.40
CA ALA A 80 -14.62 4.60 -11.52
C ALA A 80 -13.23 3.99 -11.64
N TYR A 81 -12.26 4.78 -12.12
CA TYR A 81 -10.84 4.46 -12.14
C TYR A 81 -10.29 3.96 -10.80
N LEU A 82 -10.79 4.45 -9.66
CA LEU A 82 -10.28 4.03 -8.35
C LEU A 82 -10.57 2.55 -8.05
N TRP A 83 -11.64 2.01 -8.62
CA TRP A 83 -12.02 0.60 -8.51
C TRP A 83 -11.33 -0.28 -9.55
N GLU A 84 -10.51 0.31 -10.42
CA GLU A 84 -9.81 -0.44 -11.43
C GLU A 84 -8.69 -1.25 -10.79
N GLU A 85 -8.67 -2.54 -11.12
CA GLU A 85 -7.52 -3.39 -10.87
C GLU A 85 -6.44 -3.15 -11.92
N ARG A 86 -5.22 -3.01 -11.43
CA ARG A 86 -3.99 -2.82 -12.19
C ARG A 86 -3.07 -4.00 -11.98
N THR A 87 -2.22 -4.25 -12.96
CA THR A 87 -1.22 -5.32 -12.94
C THR A 87 0.19 -4.73 -12.84
N ASP A 88 0.34 -3.66 -12.05
CA ASP A 88 1.59 -2.94 -11.81
C ASP A 88 2.02 -2.97 -10.34
N GLY A 89 1.37 -3.82 -9.53
CA GLY A 89 1.78 -4.07 -8.17
C GLY A 89 3.13 -4.80 -8.12
N PHE A 90 3.83 -4.64 -7.00
CA PHE A 90 5.04 -5.39 -6.68
C PHE A 90 5.33 -5.38 -5.17
N PHE A 91 6.11 -6.35 -4.72
CA PHE A 91 6.68 -6.31 -3.38
C PHE A 91 7.87 -5.34 -3.34
N GLN A 92 7.71 -4.24 -2.62
CA GLN A 92 8.78 -3.28 -2.37
C GLN A 92 9.61 -3.74 -1.16
N ILE A 93 10.88 -4.06 -1.40
CA ILE A 93 11.81 -4.47 -0.34
C ILE A 93 12.19 -3.27 0.53
N GLY A 94 12.15 -3.47 1.84
CA GLY A 94 12.43 -2.45 2.86
C GLY A 94 11.30 -1.43 3.01
N SER A 95 11.58 -0.35 3.73
CA SER A 95 10.60 0.71 4.00
C SER A 95 10.33 1.65 2.82
N GLY A 96 10.90 1.40 1.64
CA GLY A 96 10.84 2.33 0.50
C GLY A 96 11.52 3.68 0.71
N GLY A 97 12.34 3.82 1.76
CA GLY A 97 12.96 5.09 2.16
C GLY A 97 12.11 5.90 3.15
N HIS A 98 10.97 5.35 3.57
CA HIS A 98 10.12 5.96 4.60
C HIS A 98 10.63 5.63 6.01
N TRP A 99 10.23 6.48 6.97
CA TRP A 99 10.37 6.21 8.40
C TRP A 99 8.97 6.01 8.97
N PRO A 100 8.74 4.97 9.79
CA PRO A 100 7.42 4.75 10.35
C PRO A 100 7.07 5.86 11.32
N THR A 101 5.79 6.20 11.37
CA THR A 101 5.17 7.01 12.43
C THR A 101 4.80 6.16 13.64
N LEU A 102 4.48 4.89 13.40
CA LEU A 102 4.21 3.86 14.40
C LEU A 102 4.87 2.53 13.97
N ALA A 103 5.40 1.76 14.93
CA ALA A 103 5.75 0.37 14.70
C ALA A 103 5.17 -0.50 15.81
N ALA A 104 4.45 -1.55 15.43
CA ALA A 104 3.87 -2.53 16.33
C ALA A 104 4.51 -3.90 16.09
N ARG A 105 4.65 -4.70 17.14
CA ARG A 105 5.26 -6.03 17.10
C ARG A 105 4.39 -7.07 17.81
N VAL A 106 4.42 -8.28 17.27
CA VAL A 106 3.93 -9.49 17.93
C VAL A 106 5.01 -10.57 17.78
N ASP A 107 5.17 -11.40 18.80
CA ASP A 107 6.03 -12.58 18.71
C ASP A 107 5.28 -13.70 18.00
N LEU A 108 5.93 -14.30 16.99
CA LEU A 108 5.36 -15.39 16.21
C LEU A 108 5.81 -16.75 16.73
N THR A 109 4.91 -17.72 16.67
CA THR A 109 5.28 -19.14 16.70
C THR A 109 6.02 -19.54 15.42
N ASP A 110 6.73 -20.67 15.46
CA ASP A 110 7.40 -21.23 14.29
C ASP A 110 6.40 -21.53 13.15
N GLU A 111 5.19 -21.98 13.49
CA GLU A 111 4.12 -22.24 12.53
C GLU A 111 3.62 -20.96 11.87
N GLU A 112 3.33 -19.91 12.64
CA GLU A 112 2.88 -18.61 12.14
C GLU A 112 3.94 -17.94 11.28
N PHE A 113 5.21 -18.00 11.71
CA PHE A 113 6.33 -17.50 10.93
C PHE A 113 6.40 -18.17 9.55
N ARG A 114 6.29 -19.50 9.49
CA ARG A 114 6.29 -20.24 8.21
C ARG A 114 5.08 -19.89 7.35
N ASP A 115 3.88 -19.80 7.93
CA ASP A 115 2.67 -19.44 7.15
C ASP A 115 2.79 -18.05 6.52
N VAL A 116 3.31 -17.06 7.27
CA VAL A 116 3.58 -15.71 6.73
C VAL A 116 4.61 -15.78 5.61
N VAL A 117 5.71 -16.52 5.78
CA VAL A 117 6.75 -16.65 4.75
C VAL A 117 6.21 -17.32 3.49
N ASP A 118 5.50 -18.43 3.63
CA ASP A 118 4.90 -19.16 2.50
C ASP A 118 3.86 -18.29 1.77
N TRP A 119 3.06 -17.53 2.52
CA TRP A 119 2.13 -16.56 1.95
C TRP A 119 2.85 -15.45 1.17
N LEU A 120 3.92 -14.86 1.71
CA LEU A 120 4.71 -13.85 1.01
C LEU A 120 5.36 -14.39 -0.27
N GLN A 121 5.74 -15.66 -0.28
CA GLN A 121 6.44 -16.27 -1.40
C GLN A 121 5.50 -16.65 -2.54
N ASP A 122 4.42 -17.35 -2.21
CA ASP A 122 3.58 -18.04 -3.18
C ASP A 122 2.08 -17.74 -3.02
N GLY A 123 1.66 -17.19 -1.88
CA GLY A 123 0.25 -17.00 -1.54
C GLY A 123 -0.33 -15.61 -1.86
N TYR A 124 0.49 -14.56 -1.83
CA TYR A 124 0.05 -13.18 -2.09
C TYR A 124 0.35 -12.77 -3.53
N ASP A 125 -0.68 -12.34 -4.25
CA ASP A 125 -0.54 -11.84 -5.61
C ASP A 125 -0.07 -10.38 -5.61
N PHE A 126 1.24 -10.17 -5.61
CA PHE A 126 1.79 -8.82 -5.68
C PHE A 126 1.58 -8.13 -7.03
N GLU A 127 1.23 -8.83 -8.11
CA GLU A 127 1.07 -8.17 -9.42
C GLU A 127 -0.22 -7.35 -9.48
N ARG A 128 -1.27 -7.86 -8.82
CA ARG A 128 -2.55 -7.18 -8.65
C ARG A 128 -2.37 -5.94 -7.78
N TYR A 129 -2.98 -4.82 -8.13
CA TYR A 129 -3.01 -3.60 -7.32
C TYR A 129 -4.29 -2.80 -7.60
N SER A 130 -4.92 -2.23 -6.58
CA SER A 130 -6.00 -1.25 -6.76
C SER A 130 -5.97 -0.20 -5.64
N PHE A 131 -6.59 0.96 -5.88
CA PHE A 131 -6.70 1.99 -4.83
C PHE A 131 -7.71 1.59 -3.76
N MET A 132 -8.78 0.89 -4.16
CA MET A 132 -9.87 0.51 -3.26
C MET A 132 -9.67 -0.85 -2.61
N ASP A 133 -8.81 -1.69 -3.20
CA ASP A 133 -8.58 -3.06 -2.76
C ASP A 133 -7.11 -3.43 -3.03
N HIS A 134 -6.57 -4.39 -2.27
CA HIS A 134 -5.32 -5.04 -2.63
C HIS A 134 -4.11 -4.08 -2.81
N HIS A 135 -3.84 -3.27 -1.78
CA HIS A 135 -2.69 -2.36 -1.66
C HIS A 135 -2.00 -2.53 -0.30
N CYS A 136 -1.03 -1.66 0.04
CA CYS A 136 -0.22 -1.80 1.26
C CYS A 136 -1.01 -2.08 2.56
N CYS A 137 -2.11 -1.39 2.84
CA CYS A 137 -2.90 -1.65 4.05
C CYS A 137 -3.59 -3.03 4.02
N HIS A 138 -4.15 -3.42 2.88
CA HIS A 138 -4.74 -4.75 2.71
C HIS A 138 -3.69 -5.85 2.91
N PHE A 139 -2.49 -5.64 2.37
CA PHE A 139 -1.34 -6.50 2.60
C PHE A 139 -1.02 -6.65 4.10
N ILE A 140 -0.99 -5.56 4.90
CA ILE A 140 -0.78 -5.67 6.35
C ILE A 140 -1.94 -6.39 7.05
N ILE A 141 -3.18 -6.08 6.69
CA ILE A 141 -4.36 -6.70 7.28
C ILE A 141 -4.36 -8.21 7.02
N GLU A 142 -4.04 -8.64 5.80
CA GLU A 142 -3.93 -10.06 5.45
C GLU A 142 -2.77 -10.74 6.18
N ALA A 143 -1.60 -10.09 6.28
CA ALA A 143 -0.47 -10.60 7.05
C ALA A 143 -0.84 -10.78 8.54
N ALA A 144 -1.53 -9.80 9.13
CA ALA A 144 -2.01 -9.85 10.51
C ALA A 144 -3.01 -10.99 10.73
N GLN A 145 -3.92 -11.22 9.78
CA GLN A 145 -4.88 -12.32 9.86
C GLN A 145 -4.21 -13.70 9.90
N ARG A 146 -3.06 -13.88 9.23
CA ARG A 146 -2.28 -15.13 9.28
C ARG A 146 -1.79 -15.48 10.67
N VAL A 147 -1.59 -14.47 11.51
CA VAL A 147 -1.09 -14.61 12.89
C VAL A 147 -2.22 -14.39 13.91
N GLY A 148 -3.47 -14.52 13.48
CA GLY A 148 -4.65 -14.46 14.35
C GLY A 148 -5.10 -13.05 14.72
N LEU A 149 -4.44 -11.99 14.24
CA LEU A 149 -4.79 -10.60 14.52
C LEU A 149 -5.86 -10.10 13.55
N ARG A 150 -6.82 -9.33 14.07
CA ARG A 150 -7.92 -8.75 13.28
C ARG A 150 -7.86 -7.23 13.30
N LEU A 151 -7.27 -6.67 12.25
CA LEU A 151 -7.18 -5.22 12.07
C LEU A 151 -8.31 -4.73 11.17
N ASP A 152 -9.16 -3.85 11.66
CA ASP A 152 -10.21 -3.19 10.86
C ASP A 152 -9.81 -1.75 10.50
N ALA A 153 -8.94 -1.62 9.50
CA ALA A 153 -8.50 -0.32 9.00
C ALA A 153 -9.50 0.31 8.00
N SER A 154 -10.74 -0.17 7.94
CA SER A 154 -11.74 0.27 6.97
C SER A 154 -12.22 1.69 7.27
N GLN A 155 -12.26 2.54 6.26
CA GLN A 155 -12.82 3.88 6.33
C GLN A 155 -13.81 4.08 5.19
N ARG A 156 -15.00 4.58 5.53
CA ARG A 156 -15.97 5.02 4.54
C ARG A 156 -15.59 6.40 4.02
N MET A 157 -15.48 6.50 2.70
CA MET A 157 -15.31 7.75 1.97
C MET A 157 -16.56 8.00 1.13
N VAL A 158 -17.06 9.23 1.18
CA VAL A 158 -18.21 9.68 0.37
C VAL A 158 -17.68 10.70 -0.63
N PHE A 159 -18.11 10.55 -1.88
CA PHE A 159 -17.70 11.41 -2.98
C PHE A 159 -18.86 12.28 -3.41
N ASP A 160 -18.64 13.59 -3.43
CA ASP A 160 -19.59 14.51 -4.06
C ASP A 160 -19.74 14.15 -5.54
N GLN A 161 -20.96 14.33 -6.07
CA GLN A 161 -21.21 14.06 -7.49
C GLN A 161 -20.42 15.00 -8.41
N ASP A 162 -20.22 16.24 -7.95
CA ASP A 162 -19.54 17.30 -8.66
C ASP A 162 -18.38 17.85 -7.81
N LEU A 163 -17.23 18.08 -8.43
CA LEU A 163 -16.05 18.65 -7.80
C LEU A 163 -15.63 19.94 -8.51
N ARG A 164 -15.42 21.01 -7.75
CA ARG A 164 -14.93 22.28 -8.31
C ARG A 164 -13.41 22.40 -8.20
N VAL A 165 -12.71 22.32 -9.34
CA VAL A 165 -11.24 22.45 -9.44
C VAL A 165 -10.89 23.62 -10.35
N GLY A 166 -10.11 24.59 -9.85
CA GLY A 166 -9.65 25.73 -10.66
C GLY A 166 -10.77 26.59 -11.26
N GLY A 167 -11.96 26.58 -10.65
CA GLY A 167 -13.14 27.29 -11.18
C GLY A 167 -13.99 26.49 -12.16
N VAL A 168 -13.52 25.32 -12.60
CA VAL A 168 -14.24 24.35 -13.44
C VAL A 168 -15.02 23.39 -12.54
N GLU A 169 -16.26 23.10 -12.91
CA GLU A 169 -17.08 22.06 -12.29
C GLU A 169 -16.90 20.75 -13.06
N LEU A 170 -16.48 19.69 -12.35
CA LEU A 170 -16.21 18.38 -12.91
C LEU A 170 -17.20 17.38 -12.32
N ARG A 171 -17.95 16.69 -13.19
CA ARG A 171 -18.80 15.56 -12.82
C ARG A 171 -17.91 14.36 -12.48
N LEU A 172 -17.94 13.87 -11.25
CA LEU A 172 -17.13 12.73 -10.80
C LEU A 172 -17.79 11.38 -11.09
N TRP A 173 -19.12 11.33 -10.98
CA TRP A 173 -19.91 10.14 -11.23
C TRP A 173 -21.37 10.48 -11.59
N GLU A 174 -22.00 9.63 -12.39
CA GLU A 174 -23.45 9.60 -12.63
C GLU A 174 -24.10 8.38 -11.96
N ASP A 175 -23.36 7.27 -11.87
CA ASP A 175 -23.81 6.05 -11.18
C ASP A 175 -23.55 6.19 -9.68
N ALA A 176 -24.63 6.07 -8.89
CA ALA A 176 -24.57 6.14 -7.44
C ALA A 176 -23.73 5.03 -6.80
N TYR A 177 -23.42 3.95 -7.53
CA TYR A 177 -22.44 2.95 -7.10
C TYR A 177 -21.10 3.59 -6.70
N TYR A 178 -20.67 4.63 -7.41
CA TYR A 178 -19.40 5.32 -7.15
C TYR A 178 -19.52 6.50 -6.16
N SER A 179 -20.69 6.70 -5.56
CA SER A 179 -20.92 7.81 -4.61
C SER A 179 -20.21 7.60 -3.27
N GLU A 180 -19.81 6.37 -2.96
CA GLU A 180 -19.08 6.02 -1.75
C GLU A 180 -18.16 4.83 -1.97
N ALA A 181 -17.16 4.73 -1.10
CA ALA A 181 -16.30 3.57 -1.01
C ALA A 181 -15.95 3.24 0.43
N ILE A 182 -15.60 1.99 0.66
CA ILE A 182 -14.94 1.55 1.89
C ILE A 182 -13.53 1.16 1.47
N LEU A 183 -12.53 1.85 2.02
CA LEU A 183 -11.13 1.58 1.73
C LEU A 183 -10.34 1.39 3.03
N ALA A 184 -9.28 0.61 2.99
CA ALA A 184 -8.30 0.60 4.05
C ALA A 184 -7.38 1.83 3.91
N SER A 185 -7.07 2.53 5.01
CA SER A 185 -6.14 3.66 4.97
C SER A 185 -4.99 3.50 5.97
N PRO A 186 -3.80 4.04 5.68
CA PRO A 186 -2.67 4.02 6.62
C PRO A 186 -3.03 4.66 7.97
N ASP A 187 -3.76 5.77 7.96
CA ASP A 187 -4.19 6.45 9.19
C ASP A 187 -5.16 5.59 10.01
N ALA A 188 -6.07 4.86 9.36
CA ALA A 188 -6.97 3.93 10.05
C ALA A 188 -6.21 2.70 10.57
N LEU A 189 -5.25 2.20 9.81
CA LEU A 189 -4.39 1.09 10.22
C LEU A 189 -3.53 1.47 11.44
N GLU A 190 -2.93 2.66 11.43
CA GLU A 190 -2.16 3.21 12.55
C GLU A 190 -3.01 3.23 13.83
N ARG A 191 -4.23 3.80 13.76
CA ARG A 191 -5.16 3.81 14.90
C ARG A 191 -5.54 2.41 15.38
N CYS A 192 -5.70 1.45 14.48
CA CYS A 192 -5.98 0.06 14.86
C CYS A 192 -4.79 -0.53 15.62
N LEU A 193 -3.58 -0.35 15.10
CA LEU A 193 -2.37 -0.84 15.75
C LEU A 193 -2.14 -0.17 17.12
N GLU A 194 -2.41 1.13 17.25
CA GLU A 194 -2.39 1.82 18.55
C GLU A 194 -3.35 1.17 19.55
N GLN A 195 -4.58 0.88 19.13
CA GLN A 195 -5.57 0.22 19.98
C GLN A 195 -5.11 -1.18 20.42
N GLU A 196 -4.57 -1.98 19.51
CA GLU A 196 -4.05 -3.31 19.85
C GLU A 196 -2.84 -3.24 20.80
N ILE A 197 -1.99 -2.21 20.68
CA ILE A 197 -0.92 -1.93 21.65
C ILE A 197 -1.50 -1.56 23.02
N GLU A 198 -2.51 -0.68 23.06
CA GLU A 198 -3.17 -0.27 24.31
C GLU A 198 -3.86 -1.44 25.02
N LEU A 199 -4.38 -2.41 24.26
CA LEU A 199 -4.97 -3.64 24.77
C LEU A 199 -3.93 -4.68 25.21
N GLY A 200 -2.66 -4.52 24.80
CA GLY A 200 -1.56 -5.42 25.11
C GLY A 200 -1.50 -6.67 24.22
N GLU A 201 -2.25 -6.68 23.12
CA GLU A 201 -2.19 -7.73 22.09
C GLU A 201 -0.97 -7.53 21.17
N LEU A 202 -0.52 -6.27 21.03
CA LEU A 202 0.72 -5.89 20.35
C LEU A 202 1.66 -5.14 21.29
N GLU A 203 2.93 -5.15 20.97
CA GLU A 203 3.96 -4.36 21.63
C GLU A 203 4.33 -3.13 20.80
N ASP A 204 4.53 -1.98 21.45
CA ASP A 204 5.18 -0.83 20.82
C ASP A 204 6.64 -1.17 20.50
N ALA A 205 6.98 -1.12 19.21
CA ALA A 205 8.27 -1.50 18.68
C ALA A 205 9.02 -0.36 18.01
N MET A 206 8.59 0.89 18.20
CA MET A 206 9.18 2.05 17.51
C MET A 206 10.65 2.25 17.88
N ASP A 207 10.98 2.21 19.17
CA ASP A 207 12.35 2.32 19.66
C ASP A 207 13.24 1.17 19.15
N TRP A 208 12.70 -0.05 19.13
CA TRP A 208 13.40 -1.21 18.59
C TRP A 208 13.70 -1.00 17.10
N TYR A 209 12.69 -0.63 16.31
CA TYR A 209 12.82 -0.43 14.87
C TYR A 209 13.86 0.63 14.53
N VAL A 210 13.81 1.79 15.21
CA VAL A 210 14.78 2.88 15.04
C VAL A 210 16.19 2.42 15.42
N SER A 211 16.34 1.69 16.52
CA SER A 211 17.65 1.22 16.98
C SER A 211 18.31 0.24 15.99
N LYS A 212 17.50 -0.61 15.34
CA LYS A 212 17.94 -1.60 14.35
C LYS A 212 18.45 -0.93 13.08
N HIS A 213 17.63 -0.07 12.49
CA HIS A 213 17.96 0.62 11.23
C HIS A 213 19.04 1.68 11.39
N ARG A 214 19.28 2.17 12.62
CA ARG A 214 20.46 2.99 12.91
C ARG A 214 21.77 2.18 12.86
N LYS A 215 21.76 0.93 13.31
CA LYS A 215 22.93 0.03 13.31
C LYS A 215 23.22 -0.57 11.93
N GLU A 216 22.19 -0.84 11.13
CA GLU A 216 22.38 -1.42 9.78
C GLU A 216 23.02 -0.44 8.78
N LYS A 217 22.89 0.87 9.00
CA LYS A 217 23.69 1.88 8.27
C LYS A 217 25.20 1.73 8.46
N GLU A 218 25.65 0.88 9.39
CA GLU A 218 27.06 0.65 9.72
C GLU A 218 27.60 -0.73 9.23
N SER A 219 26.82 -1.57 8.52
CA SER A 219 27.30 -2.88 8.02
C SER A 219 26.61 -3.35 6.72
N PRO A 220 27.33 -3.73 5.63
CA PRO A 220 26.72 -3.95 4.30
C PRO A 220 26.19 -5.37 4.00
N THR A 221 26.12 -6.30 4.94
CA THR A 221 25.83 -7.71 4.60
C THR A 221 24.86 -8.35 5.57
N VAL A 222 23.60 -8.49 5.15
CA VAL A 222 22.81 -9.75 5.07
C VAL A 222 21.50 -9.42 4.35
N TRP A 223 21.37 -9.73 3.07
CA TRP A 223 20.06 -9.78 2.39
C TRP A 223 20.09 -10.85 1.29
N LEU A 224 18.96 -11.57 1.16
CA LEU A 224 18.56 -12.45 0.05
C LEU A 224 19.01 -13.93 0.11
N LYS A 225 18.21 -14.75 0.78
CA LYS A 225 18.07 -16.18 0.44
C LYS A 225 16.63 -16.71 0.42
N ALA A 226 15.66 -15.96 0.96
CA ALA A 226 14.26 -16.38 1.07
C ALA A 226 13.33 -15.77 0.00
N LEU A 227 13.85 -15.15 -1.07
CA LEU A 227 13.01 -14.64 -2.15
C LEU A 227 12.86 -15.70 -3.26
N PRO A 228 11.63 -15.97 -3.75
CA PRO A 228 11.41 -16.84 -4.90
C PRO A 228 12.14 -16.32 -6.14
N GLN A 229 12.52 -17.23 -7.05
CA GLN A 229 13.13 -16.88 -8.34
C GLN A 229 12.29 -15.90 -9.19
N ARG A 230 10.98 -15.77 -8.90
CA ARG A 230 10.08 -14.80 -9.54
C ARG A 230 10.34 -13.36 -9.10
N VAL A 231 10.67 -13.11 -7.83
CA VAL A 231 11.04 -11.77 -7.33
C VAL A 231 12.47 -11.40 -7.79
N ALA A 232 13.35 -12.39 -7.87
CA ALA A 232 14.71 -12.21 -8.42
C ALA A 232 14.73 -11.92 -9.94
N ARG A 233 13.71 -12.37 -10.70
CA ARG A 233 13.63 -12.16 -12.16
C ARG A 233 13.48 -10.69 -12.56
N TRP A 234 12.91 -9.85 -11.70
CA TRP A 234 12.83 -8.40 -11.94
C TRP A 234 14.19 -7.69 -11.89
N TRP A 235 15.19 -8.28 -11.23
CA TRP A 235 16.57 -7.77 -11.27
C TRP A 235 17.33 -8.14 -12.55
N ALA A 236 16.88 -9.15 -13.30
CA ALA A 236 17.57 -9.64 -14.50
C ALA A 236 17.11 -8.95 -15.81
N LEU A 237 16.16 -8.00 -15.74
CA LEU A 237 15.62 -7.26 -16.89
C LEU A 237 15.91 -5.74 -16.83
N ARG A 238 16.89 -5.31 -16.02
CA ARG A 238 17.54 -4.01 -16.17
C ARG A 238 18.91 -4.16 -16.80
#